data_AF-A0A4Q7XWU3-F1
#
_entry.id   AF-A0A4Q7XWU3-F1
#
_cell.length_a   1.000
_cell.length_b   1.000
_cell.length_c   1.000
_cell.angle_alpha   90.00
_cell.angle_beta   90.00
_cell.angle_gamma   90.00
#
_symmetry.space_group_name_H-M   'P 1'
#
loop_
_entity.id
_entity.type
_entity.pdbx_description
1 polymer ?
#
loop_
_entity_poly.entity_id
_entity_poly.type
_entity_poly.pdbx_seq_one_letter_code
_entity_poly.pdbx_strand_id
1 'polypeptide(L)' 'MWAAIWIAWGVTFAVVEGLALTNRRDGDTLSENTRRLFRTRTSKVGRAIFAVAWIGFSGWFALHILTETM' A
#
# COMPACT_ATOMS: atom_id res chain seq x y z
N MET A 1 15.66 11.59 -15.86
CA MET A 1 14.35 11.18 -16.42
C MET A 1 13.62 10.20 -15.49
N TRP A 2 14.23 9.09 -15.08
CA TRP A 2 13.62 8.11 -14.15
C TRP A 2 13.14 8.68 -12.81
N ALA A 3 13.94 9.51 -12.14
CA ALA A 3 13.54 10.12 -10.87
C ALA A 3 12.28 11.01 -10.99
N ALA A 4 12.15 11.75 -12.09
CA ALA A 4 10.97 12.59 -12.35
C ALA A 4 9.69 11.75 -12.52
N ILE A 5 9.79 10.56 -13.13
CA ILE A 5 8.66 9.63 -13.27
C ILE A 5 8.21 9.14 -11.90
N TRP A 6 9.15 8.73 -11.03
CA TRP A 6 8.83 8.30 -9.67
C TRP A 6 8.24 9.43 -8.81
N ILE A 7 8.77 10.65 -8.94
CA ILE A 7 8.21 11.84 -8.28
C ILE A 7 6.79 12.12 -8.77
N ALA A 8 6.57 12.13 -10.09
CA ALA A 8 5.25 12.35 -10.67
C ALA A 8 4.23 11.30 -10.20
N TRP A 9 4.64 10.03 -10.15
CA TRP A 9 3.82 8.96 -9.58
C TRP A 9 3.48 9.18 -8.10
N GLY A 10 4.48 9.52 -7.29
CA GLY A 10 4.26 9.82 -5.87
C GLY A 10 3.31 10.99 -5.65
N VAL A 11 3.47 12.08 -6.41
CA VAL A 11 2.58 13.25 -6.37
C VAL A 11 1.17 12.88 -6.80
N THR A 12 1.03 12.12 -7.89
CA THR A 12 -0.29 11.69 -8.39
C THR A 12 -1.02 10.87 -7.33
N PHE A 13 -0.32 9.92 -6.69
CA PHE A 13 -0.89 9.12 -5.61
C PHE A 13 -1.32 9.99 -4.42
N ALA A 14 -0.47 10.92 -4.00
CA ALA A 14 -0.78 11.84 -2.89
C ALA A 14 -2.00 12.73 -3.20
N VAL A 15 -2.12 13.23 -4.44
CA VAL A 15 -3.25 14.05 -4.87
C VAL A 15 -4.53 13.23 -4.91
N VAL A 16 -4.52 12.04 -5.52
CA VAL A 16 -5.72 11.18 -5.61
C VAL A 16 -6.21 10.75 -4.23
N GLU A 17 -5.32 10.25 -3.38
CA GLU A 17 -5.70 9.83 -2.02
C GLU A 17 -6.11 11.04 -1.16
N GLY A 18 -5.46 12.20 -1.33
CA GLY A 18 -5.84 13.45 -0.65
C GLY A 18 -7.23 13.97 -1.06
N LEU A 19 -7.58 13.86 -2.34
CA LEU A 19 -8.91 14.18 -2.84
C LEU A 19 -9.97 13.19 -2.30
N ALA A 20 -9.64 11.90 -2.26
CA ALA A 20 -10.52 10.89 -1.66
C ALA A 20 -10.76 11.15 -0.16
N LEU A 21 -9.72 11.55 0.59
CA LEU A 21 -9.83 11.91 2.00
C LEU A 21 -10.69 13.18 2.23
N THR A 22 -10.58 14.17 1.34
CA THR A 22 -11.38 15.40 1.44
C THR A 22 -12.85 15.18 1.05
N ASN A 23 -13.14 14.25 0.15
CA ASN A 23 -14.51 13.85 -0.19
C ASN A 23 -15.25 13.16 0.96
N ARG A 24 -14.53 12.61 1.96
CA ARG A 24 -15.10 11.90 3.13
C ARG A 24 -16.13 10.83 2.77
N ARG A 25 -15.97 10.22 1.60
CA ARG A 25 -16.82 9.12 1.14
C ARG A 25 -16.23 7.80 1.62
N ASP A 26 -17.03 7.01 2.31
CA ASP A 26 -16.61 5.69 2.75
C ASP A 26 -16.28 4.79 1.55
N GLY A 27 -15.07 4.24 1.54
CA GLY A 27 -14.60 3.32 0.49
C GLY A 27 -13.93 4.01 -0.70
N ASP A 28 -13.68 5.31 -0.62
CA ASP A 28 -13.07 6.10 -1.71
C ASP A 28 -11.54 6.04 -1.66
N THR A 29 -10.96 5.75 -0.49
CA THR A 29 -9.49 5.66 -0.34
C THR A 29 -8.96 4.27 -0.70
N LEU A 30 -7.74 4.20 -1.23
CA LEU A 30 -7.07 2.92 -1.50
C LEU A 30 -6.83 2.15 -0.21
N SER A 31 -6.56 2.84 0.89
CA SER A 31 -6.40 2.23 2.21
C SER A 31 -7.68 1.51 2.69
N GLU A 32 -8.87 2.07 2.42
CA GLU A 32 -10.15 1.46 2.78
C GLU A 32 -10.47 0.26 1.90
N ASN A 33 -10.22 0.36 0.59
CA ASN A 33 -10.39 -0.76 -0.32
C ASN A 33 -9.44 -1.91 0.00
N THR A 34 -8.19 -1.62 0.38
CA THR A 34 -7.24 -2.63 0.87
C THR A 34 -7.77 -3.30 2.15
N ARG A 35 -8.29 -2.50 3.10
CA ARG A 35 -8.90 -3.04 4.32
C ARG A 35 -10.12 -3.91 4.01
N ARG A 36 -10.92 -3.54 3.01
CA ARG A 36 -12.11 -4.27 2.55
C ARG A 36 -11.72 -5.60 1.89
N LEU A 37 -10.72 -5.59 1.01
CA LEU A 37 -10.19 -6.78 0.33
C LEU A 37 -9.78 -7.85 1.34
N PHE A 38 -8.97 -7.46 2.33
CA PHE A 38 -8.51 -8.39 3.38
C PHE A 38 -9.48 -8.51 4.55
N ARG A 39 -10.65 -7.84 4.51
CA ARG A 39 -11.64 -7.80 5.60
C ARG A 39 -11.01 -7.50 6.96
N THR A 40 -10.02 -6.62 6.99
CA THR A 40 -9.21 -6.37 8.20
C THR A 40 -10.03 -5.79 9.34
N ARG A 41 -11.17 -5.13 9.11
CA ARG A 41 -12.03 -4.68 10.21
C ARG A 41 -12.83 -5.83 10.85
N THR A 42 -13.28 -6.80 10.07
CA THR A 42 -14.28 -7.80 10.48
C THR A 42 -13.71 -9.19 10.72
N SER A 43 -12.51 -9.52 10.23
CA SER A 43 -11.93 -10.86 10.32
C SER A 43 -10.54 -10.85 10.97
N LYS A 44 -10.36 -11.63 12.05
CA LYS A 44 -9.04 -11.87 12.66
C LYS A 44 -8.09 -12.59 11.70
N VAL A 45 -8.60 -13.56 10.94
CA VAL A 45 -7.84 -14.27 9.91
C VAL A 45 -7.41 -13.32 8.80
N GLY A 46 -8.31 -12.45 8.35
CA GLY A 46 -8.01 -11.43 7.33
C GLY A 46 -6.90 -10.46 7.75
N ARG A 47 -6.89 -10.03 9.03
CA ARG A 47 -5.78 -9.24 9.60
C ARG A 47 -4.47 -10.01 9.58
N ALA A 48 -4.48 -11.29 9.98
CA ALA A 48 -3.29 -12.11 10.00
C ALA A 48 -2.72 -12.31 8.59
N ILE A 49 -3.57 -12.60 7.60
CA ILE A 49 -3.17 -12.73 6.19
C ILE A 49 -2.54 -11.43 5.70
N PHE A 50 -3.19 -10.28 5.92
CA PHE A 50 -2.65 -8.98 5.51
C PHE A 50 -1.27 -8.73 6.15
N ALA A 51 -1.14 -8.95 7.45
CA ALA A 51 0.11 -8.69 8.17
C ALA A 51 1.24 -9.59 7.69
N VAL A 52 0.99 -10.90 7.57
CA VAL A 52 1.99 -11.87 7.10
C VAL A 52 2.39 -11.57 5.65
N ALA A 53 1.43 -11.29 4.77
CA ALA A 53 1.71 -10.96 3.38
C ALA A 53 2.55 -9.68 3.26
N TRP A 54 2.17 -8.61 3.99
CA TRP A 54 2.88 -7.34 3.94
C TRP A 54 4.29 -7.43 4.50
N ILE A 55 4.45 -8.05 5.68
CA ILE A 55 5.76 -8.21 6.32
C ILE A 55 6.64 -9.15 5.50
N GLY A 56 6.09 -10.27 5.03
CA GLY A 56 6.81 -11.24 4.21
C GLY A 56 7.30 -10.62 2.91
N PHE A 57 6.43 -9.92 2.18
CA PHE A 57 6.81 -9.21 0.95
C PHE A 57 7.85 -8.13 1.22
N SER A 58 7.63 -7.25 2.21
CA SER A 58 8.54 -6.14 2.50
C SER A 58 9.90 -6.64 2.95
N GLY A 59 9.94 -7.66 3.81
CA GLY A 59 11.17 -8.28 4.30
C GLY A 59 11.93 -8.99 3.20
N TRP A 60 11.24 -9.81 2.40
CA TRP A 60 11.85 -10.46 1.23
C TRP A 60 12.37 -9.43 0.23
N PHE A 61 11.59 -8.42 -0.12
CA PHE A 61 11.97 -7.41 -1.11
C PHE A 61 13.20 -6.61 -0.65
N ALA A 62 13.23 -6.21 0.63
CA ALA A 62 14.40 -5.54 1.20
C ALA A 62 15.64 -6.45 1.16
N LEU A 63 15.52 -7.71 1.58
CA LEU A 63 16.63 -8.66 1.51
C LEU A 63 17.10 -8.86 0.07
N HIS A 64 16.18 -9.13 -0.85
CA HIS A 64 16.46 -9.32 -2.27
C HIS A 64 17.27 -8.17 -2.85
N ILE A 65 16.82 -6.91 -2.67
CA ILE A 65 17.55 -5.74 -3.15
C ILE A 65 18.94 -5.60 -2.50
N LEU A 66 19.04 -5.85 -1.19
CA LEU A 66 20.32 -5.70 -0.46
C LEU A 66 21.32 -6.82 -0.76
N THR A 67 20.84 -8.03 -1.08
CA THR A 67 21.69 -9.20 -1.31
C THR A 67 22.00 -9.43 -2.79
N GLU A 68 21.17 -8.98 -3.72
CA GLU A 68 21.45 -9.09 -5.17
C GLU A 68 22.60 -8.16 -5.63
N THR A 69 23.00 -7.20 -4.80
CA THR A 69 24.11 -6.29 -5.08
C THR A 69 25.46 -6.72 -4.48
N MET A 70 25.57 -7.95 -3.96
CA MET A 70 26.84 -8.59 -3.58
C MET A 70 27.23 -9.63 -4.64
#